data_AF-A0A8J3Z7B7-F1
#
_entry.id   AF-A0A8J3Z7B7-F1
#
_cell.length_a   1.000
_cell.length_b   1.000
_cell.length_c   1.000
_cell.angle_alpha   90.00
_cell.angle_beta   90.00
_cell.angle_gamma   90.00
#
_symmetry.space_group_name_H-M   'P 1'
#
loop_
_entity.id
_entity.type
_entity.pdbx_description
1 polymer ?
#
loop_
_entity_poly.entity_id
_entity_poly.type
_entity_poly.pdbx_seq_one_letter_code
_entity_poly.pdbx_strand_id
1 'polypeptide(L)'
;MTTDRVHLRDIWTLTWRDVDPAARPAFDPAGVADLVRSLPPAADVPPPGTDWRLTGFWFDRMTEALVERLGVWVVGWWYTVAIEDHPRYGVGPLWRGQRPAVTTPAETLSRIADAVVAWHELLVELATDARGRFAAAAPAAAPAADGAVEPPAWRAVWDNGRRAVYPGDRPVRRLRYPAELTWADVDPGNLDFDPATVPAVVADLVAASAPPAPRADWRLQDLWLENLTSGLVDRYGPWAAGWRWSVGEGDLDGGPVGSWCCFGHSVTTPEATAATISAALVEWYDWLADLAERFDRFLPLPVGDLDGWERAVAHLVTAVGDRTRYESAWYGCCEIALGWFLDAAGVGAARHGELLEHAIGGRFESWVEPPRSVVESVAGDVARRMARRMARRTGR
;
A
#
# COMPACT_ATOMS: atom_id res chain seq x y z
N MET A 1 5.98 21.25 -12.30
CA MET A 1 6.77 20.00 -12.30
C MET A 1 6.30 19.14 -13.45
N THR A 2 7.20 18.64 -14.31
CA THR A 2 6.85 17.63 -15.30
C THR A 2 6.33 16.40 -14.55
N THR A 3 5.11 15.95 -14.85
CA THR A 3 4.42 14.86 -14.14
C THR A 3 4.82 13.47 -14.65
N ASP A 4 5.70 13.41 -15.64
CA ASP A 4 6.10 12.18 -16.30
C ASP A 4 6.87 11.28 -15.34
N ARG A 5 6.65 9.98 -15.51
CA ARG A 5 7.29 8.92 -14.76
C ARG A 5 8.81 8.96 -14.97
N VAL A 6 9.56 9.05 -13.88
CA VAL A 6 11.02 8.90 -13.92
C VAL A 6 11.35 7.41 -14.10
N HIS A 7 12.03 7.07 -15.20
CA HIS A 7 12.43 5.70 -15.49
C HIS A 7 13.86 5.43 -15.03
N LEU A 8 14.03 5.15 -13.74
CA LEU A 8 15.32 4.75 -13.17
C LEU A 8 15.53 3.25 -13.35
N ARG A 9 16.76 2.87 -13.72
CA ARG A 9 17.18 1.46 -13.70
C ARG A 9 17.19 1.01 -12.25
N ASP A 10 16.54 -0.10 -11.96
CA ASP A 10 16.53 -0.63 -10.60
C ASP A 10 17.96 -1.05 -10.21
N ILE A 11 18.41 -0.69 -9.00
CA ILE A 11 19.73 -1.08 -8.49
C ILE A 11 19.92 -2.59 -8.65
N TRP A 12 18.89 -3.39 -8.43
CA TRP A 12 18.93 -4.85 -8.51
C TRP A 12 19.18 -5.40 -9.92
N THR A 13 19.08 -4.56 -10.94
CA THR A 13 19.40 -4.93 -12.33
C THR A 13 20.82 -4.52 -12.73
N LEU A 14 21.57 -3.89 -11.83
CA LEU A 14 22.97 -3.56 -12.05
C LEU A 14 23.86 -4.78 -11.86
N THR A 15 24.83 -4.91 -12.75
CA THR A 15 25.92 -5.88 -12.67
C THR A 15 27.14 -5.26 -11.98
N TRP A 16 28.14 -6.07 -11.58
CA TRP A 16 29.40 -5.51 -11.08
C TRP A 16 30.01 -4.52 -12.07
N ARG A 17 29.96 -4.81 -13.38
CA ARG A 17 30.44 -3.90 -14.44
C ARG A 17 29.74 -2.53 -14.41
N ASP A 18 28.46 -2.49 -14.07
CA ASP A 18 27.70 -1.24 -13.96
C ASP A 18 28.15 -0.40 -12.76
N VAL A 19 28.70 -1.01 -11.69
CA VAL A 19 29.05 -0.36 -10.41
C VAL A 19 30.54 -0.33 -10.08
N ASP A 20 31.40 -0.99 -10.85
CA ASP A 20 32.84 -1.08 -10.61
C ASP A 20 33.50 0.30 -10.47
N PRO A 21 34.04 0.66 -9.29
CA PRO A 21 34.70 1.95 -9.08
C PRO A 21 35.99 2.09 -9.90
N ALA A 22 36.66 0.99 -10.27
CA ALA A 22 37.87 1.03 -11.10
C ALA A 22 37.59 1.55 -12.52
N ALA A 23 36.35 1.41 -12.99
CA ALA A 23 35.91 1.99 -14.26
C ALA A 23 35.69 3.52 -14.19
N ARG A 24 35.90 4.16 -13.02
CA ARG A 24 35.60 5.58 -12.76
C ARG A 24 36.74 6.34 -12.05
N PRO A 25 37.96 6.36 -12.61
CA PRO A 25 39.10 7.05 -11.98
C PRO A 25 38.92 8.57 -11.86
N ALA A 26 37.93 9.14 -12.57
CA ALA A 26 37.65 10.58 -12.59
C ALA A 26 36.58 11.03 -11.57
N PHE A 27 36.03 10.13 -10.75
CA PHE A 27 35.10 10.52 -9.70
C PHE A 27 35.84 11.30 -8.61
N ASP A 28 35.41 12.55 -8.36
CA ASP A 28 35.97 13.44 -7.34
C ASP A 28 34.98 13.59 -6.17
N PRO A 29 35.22 12.93 -5.03
CA PRO A 29 34.39 13.07 -3.84
C PRO A 29 34.26 14.51 -3.33
N ALA A 30 35.30 15.34 -3.48
CA ALA A 30 35.29 16.71 -2.97
C ALA A 30 34.36 17.62 -3.78
N GLY A 31 34.20 17.37 -5.09
CA GLY A 31 33.33 18.12 -5.98
C GLY A 31 31.84 17.73 -5.92
N VAL A 32 31.48 16.64 -5.25
CA VAL A 32 30.10 16.11 -5.26
C VAL A 32 29.09 17.11 -4.67
N ALA A 33 29.46 17.84 -3.61
CA ALA A 33 28.56 18.79 -2.97
C ALA A 33 28.17 19.94 -3.93
N ASP A 34 29.12 20.44 -4.71
CA ASP A 34 28.85 21.50 -5.69
C ASP A 34 28.09 20.96 -6.90
N LEU A 35 28.40 19.73 -7.34
CA LEU A 35 27.62 19.03 -8.35
C LEU A 35 26.15 18.92 -7.93
N VAL A 36 25.87 18.37 -6.75
CA VAL A 36 24.50 18.17 -6.24
C VAL A 36 23.73 19.49 -6.19
N ARG A 37 24.33 20.57 -5.70
CA ARG A 37 23.71 21.91 -5.66
C ARG A 37 23.45 22.49 -7.05
N SER A 38 24.24 22.11 -8.05
CA SER A 38 24.09 22.57 -9.43
C SER A 38 23.01 21.81 -10.23
N LEU A 39 22.51 20.68 -9.69
CA LEU A 39 21.50 19.88 -10.40
C LEU A 39 20.17 20.64 -10.46
N PRO A 40 19.42 20.58 -11.58
CA PRO A 40 18.16 21.31 -11.70
C PRO A 40 17.15 21.06 -10.56
N PRO A 41 16.93 19.81 -10.07
CA PRO A 41 15.96 19.59 -9.00
C PRO A 41 16.42 20.12 -7.62
N ALA A 42 17.67 20.58 -7.48
CA ALA A 42 18.16 21.20 -6.24
C ALA A 42 17.51 22.54 -5.93
N ALA A 43 16.95 23.22 -6.92
CA ALA A 43 16.14 24.43 -6.71
C ALA A 43 14.75 24.11 -6.13
N ASP A 44 14.29 22.87 -6.26
CA ASP A 44 12.93 22.41 -5.93
C ASP A 44 12.91 21.51 -4.68
N VAL A 45 13.83 21.70 -3.72
CA VAL A 45 13.84 20.89 -2.49
C VAL A 45 12.50 21.03 -1.76
N PRO A 46 11.77 19.93 -1.50
CA PRO A 46 10.48 20.01 -0.83
C PRO A 46 10.63 20.60 0.59
N PRO A 47 9.66 21.37 1.08
CA PRO A 47 9.64 21.78 2.49
C PRO A 47 9.59 20.58 3.44
N PRO A 48 10.12 20.70 4.69
CA PRO A 48 9.88 19.72 5.74
C PRO A 48 8.38 19.43 5.92
N GLY A 49 8.03 18.14 6.07
CA GLY A 49 6.64 17.72 6.23
C GLY A 49 5.85 17.59 4.92
N THR A 50 6.49 17.79 3.75
CA THR A 50 5.89 17.44 2.45
C THR A 50 5.55 15.95 2.42
N ASP A 51 4.38 15.60 1.86
CA ASP A 51 3.96 14.22 1.66
C ASP A 51 5.08 13.37 1.04
N TRP A 52 5.25 12.15 1.56
CA TRP A 52 6.32 11.24 1.16
C TRP A 52 6.27 10.87 -0.34
N ARG A 53 5.08 10.92 -0.96
CA ARG A 53 4.87 10.69 -2.40
C ARG A 53 5.58 11.75 -3.23
N LEU A 54 5.38 13.02 -2.88
CA LEU A 54 6.03 14.16 -3.53
C LEU A 54 7.53 14.19 -3.24
N THR A 55 7.90 13.93 -1.99
CA THR A 55 9.30 13.82 -1.57
C THR A 55 10.01 12.69 -2.33
N GLY A 56 9.37 11.54 -2.47
CA GLY A 56 9.89 10.41 -3.23
C GLY A 56 10.05 10.75 -4.71
N PHE A 57 9.07 11.45 -5.31
CA PHE A 57 9.13 11.86 -6.70
C PHE A 57 10.31 12.83 -6.94
N TRP A 58 10.52 13.77 -6.02
CA TRP A 58 11.68 14.65 -6.04
C TRP A 58 13.01 13.89 -5.92
N PHE A 59 13.11 12.90 -5.03
CA PHE A 59 14.32 12.06 -4.92
C PHE A 59 14.61 11.28 -6.20
N ASP A 60 13.60 10.81 -6.91
CA ASP A 60 13.81 10.10 -8.17
C ASP A 60 14.33 11.05 -9.26
N ARG A 61 13.83 12.29 -9.32
CA ARG A 61 14.38 13.33 -10.21
C ARG A 61 15.81 13.72 -9.86
N MET A 62 16.14 13.80 -8.57
CA MET A 62 17.53 14.00 -8.13
C MET A 62 18.41 12.83 -8.58
N THR A 63 17.91 11.60 -8.46
CA THR A 63 18.64 10.40 -8.89
C THR A 63 18.84 10.37 -10.40
N GLU A 64 17.83 10.74 -11.18
CA GLU A 64 17.93 10.87 -12.64
C GLU A 64 19.01 11.88 -13.03
N ALA A 65 18.97 13.08 -12.46
CA ALA A 65 19.97 14.12 -12.72
C ALA A 65 21.38 13.69 -12.29
N LEU A 66 21.52 12.92 -11.21
CA LEU A 66 22.79 12.31 -10.81
C LEU A 66 23.24 11.26 -11.83
N VAL A 67 22.34 10.38 -12.31
CA VAL A 67 22.66 9.36 -13.32
C VAL A 67 23.11 9.99 -14.63
N GLU A 68 22.48 11.08 -15.07
CA GLU A 68 22.91 11.83 -16.26
C GLU A 68 24.33 12.38 -16.13
N ARG A 69 24.74 12.79 -14.92
CA ARG A 69 26.04 13.43 -14.66
C ARG A 69 27.15 12.45 -14.31
N LEU A 70 26.82 11.40 -13.57
CA LEU A 70 27.79 10.46 -12.99
C LEU A 70 27.71 9.06 -13.60
N GLY A 71 26.64 8.75 -14.33
CA GLY A 71 26.36 7.42 -14.88
C GLY A 71 25.50 6.56 -13.96
N VAL A 72 25.06 5.41 -14.49
CA VAL A 72 24.02 4.55 -13.89
C VAL A 72 24.35 4.01 -12.49
N TRP A 73 25.62 3.89 -12.15
CA TRP A 73 26.07 3.36 -10.86
C TRP A 73 25.53 4.12 -9.66
N VAL A 74 25.27 5.42 -9.82
CA VAL A 74 24.83 6.27 -8.72
C VAL A 74 23.39 6.00 -8.31
N VAL A 75 22.62 5.20 -9.05
CA VAL A 75 21.22 4.88 -8.69
C VAL A 75 21.08 4.25 -7.30
N GLY A 76 22.17 3.67 -6.78
CA GLY A 76 22.28 3.11 -5.44
C GLY A 76 22.67 4.10 -4.34
N TRP A 77 22.81 5.40 -4.61
CA TRP A 77 23.37 6.40 -3.67
C TRP A 77 22.71 6.47 -2.28
N TRP A 78 21.48 6.03 -2.20
CA TRP A 78 20.61 5.97 -1.03
C TRP A 78 20.56 4.58 -0.38
N TYR A 79 21.44 3.67 -0.77
CA TYR A 79 21.58 2.34 -0.18
C TYR A 79 22.90 2.19 0.57
N THR A 80 22.85 1.38 1.61
CA THR A 80 24.03 0.90 2.33
C THR A 80 23.91 -0.60 2.63
N VAL A 81 24.96 -1.19 3.19
CA VAL A 81 24.98 -2.59 3.60
C VAL A 81 25.27 -2.65 5.10
N ALA A 82 24.38 -3.29 5.85
CA ALA A 82 24.56 -3.57 7.28
C ALA A 82 24.74 -5.07 7.50
N ILE A 83 25.57 -5.44 8.48
CA ILE A 83 25.63 -6.82 8.98
C ILE A 83 24.60 -6.92 10.11
N GLU A 84 23.53 -7.69 9.92
CA GLU A 84 22.44 -7.80 10.88
C GLU A 84 22.13 -9.27 11.18
N ASP A 85 21.69 -9.55 12.42
CA ASP A 85 21.18 -10.87 12.82
C ASP A 85 19.71 -10.99 12.46
N HIS A 86 19.40 -11.85 11.47
CA HIS A 86 18.03 -12.07 11.04
C HIS A 86 17.46 -13.36 11.66
N PRO A 87 16.27 -13.33 12.30
CA PRO A 87 15.71 -14.48 13.02
C PRO A 87 15.60 -15.78 12.22
N ARG A 88 15.37 -15.68 10.89
CA ARG A 88 15.31 -16.84 9.99
C ARG A 88 16.63 -17.25 9.34
N TYR A 89 17.61 -16.36 9.30
CA TYR A 89 18.74 -16.50 8.37
C TYR A 89 20.11 -16.21 8.98
N GLY A 90 20.17 -15.98 10.29
CA GLY A 90 21.39 -15.66 11.04
C GLY A 90 22.02 -14.33 10.64
N VAL A 91 23.26 -14.13 11.11
CA VAL A 91 24.05 -12.93 10.86
C VAL A 91 24.55 -12.91 9.42
N GLY A 92 24.25 -11.84 8.69
CA GLY A 92 24.75 -11.66 7.32
C GLY A 92 24.55 -10.24 6.79
N PRO A 93 25.10 -9.92 5.62
CA PRO A 93 24.89 -8.63 4.98
C PRO A 93 23.43 -8.44 4.59
N LEU A 94 22.95 -7.21 4.70
CA LEU A 94 21.60 -6.80 4.37
C LEU A 94 21.63 -5.45 3.68
N TRP A 95 20.97 -5.36 2.53
CA TRP A 95 20.76 -4.08 1.86
C TRP A 95 19.74 -3.24 2.62
N ARG A 96 20.13 -2.00 2.91
CA ARG A 96 19.30 -1.04 3.63
C ARG A 96 19.14 0.25 2.84
N GLY A 97 17.90 0.60 2.55
CA GLY A 97 17.57 1.92 2.01
C GLY A 97 17.66 2.99 3.11
N GLN A 98 18.37 4.07 2.84
CA GLN A 98 18.58 5.22 3.72
C GLN A 98 18.37 6.53 2.95
N ARG A 99 17.10 6.89 2.69
CA ARG A 99 16.81 8.24 2.17
C ARG A 99 17.12 9.28 3.25
N PRO A 100 17.87 10.35 2.93
CA PRO A 100 18.03 11.47 3.84
C PRO A 100 16.67 12.06 4.22
N ALA A 101 16.49 12.45 5.47
CA ALA A 101 15.32 13.24 5.86
C ALA A 101 15.40 14.63 5.20
N VAL A 102 14.27 15.07 4.63
CA VAL A 102 14.14 16.41 4.06
C VAL A 102 13.98 17.42 5.21
N THR A 103 14.92 18.36 5.27
CA THR A 103 15.03 19.39 6.31
C THR A 103 15.14 20.76 5.64
N THR A 104 16.23 21.51 5.84
CA THR A 104 16.48 22.71 5.04
C THR A 104 17.02 22.32 3.66
N PRO A 105 16.87 23.16 2.61
CA PRO A 105 17.45 22.89 1.30
C PRO A 105 18.96 22.62 1.36
N ALA A 106 19.72 23.47 2.06
CA ALA A 106 21.17 23.34 2.17
C ALA A 106 21.58 22.02 2.86
N GLU A 107 20.93 21.67 3.98
CA GLU A 107 21.23 20.45 4.72
C GLU A 107 20.81 19.20 3.93
N THR A 108 19.66 19.22 3.28
CA THR A 108 19.17 18.11 2.47
C THR A 108 20.13 17.83 1.31
N LEU A 109 20.56 18.87 0.59
CA LEU A 109 21.52 18.72 -0.52
C LEU A 109 22.90 18.26 -0.02
N SER A 110 23.36 18.74 1.14
CA SER A 110 24.59 18.25 1.76
C SER A 110 24.51 16.75 2.06
N ARG A 111 23.41 16.29 2.66
CA ARG A 111 23.21 14.87 2.98
C ARG A 111 23.13 13.99 1.73
N ILE A 112 22.59 14.49 0.62
CA ILE A 112 22.60 13.77 -0.66
C ILE A 112 24.05 13.62 -1.16
N ALA A 113 24.84 14.69 -1.09
CA ALA A 113 26.25 14.64 -1.48
C ALA A 113 27.04 13.62 -0.63
N ASP A 114 26.86 13.67 0.69
CA ASP A 114 27.48 12.72 1.63
C ASP A 114 27.07 11.27 1.31
N ALA A 115 25.80 11.04 0.96
CA ALA A 115 25.29 9.72 0.60
C ALA A 115 25.88 9.20 -0.73
N VAL A 116 26.04 10.06 -1.75
CA VAL A 116 26.71 9.71 -3.01
C VAL A 116 28.17 9.32 -2.77
N VAL A 117 28.89 10.05 -1.91
CA VAL A 117 30.28 9.71 -1.53
C VAL A 117 30.33 8.39 -0.76
N ALA A 118 29.47 8.21 0.25
CA ALA A 118 29.40 6.98 1.03
C ALA A 118 29.07 5.76 0.16
N TRP A 119 28.21 5.92 -0.84
CA TRP A 119 27.91 4.88 -1.81
C TRP A 119 29.13 4.49 -2.65
N HIS A 120 29.89 5.46 -3.15
CA HIS A 120 31.15 5.18 -3.83
C HIS A 120 32.14 4.45 -2.93
N GLU A 121 32.32 4.90 -1.68
CA GLU A 121 33.22 4.25 -0.71
C GLU A 121 32.80 2.81 -0.41
N LEU A 122 31.49 2.54 -0.29
CA LEU A 122 30.96 1.20 -0.15
C LEU A 122 31.32 0.33 -1.37
N LEU A 123 31.20 0.85 -2.58
CA LEU A 123 31.59 0.11 -3.79
C LEU A 123 33.10 -0.19 -3.83
N VAL A 124 33.95 0.75 -3.37
CA VAL A 124 35.40 0.49 -3.20
C VAL A 124 35.64 -0.59 -2.15
N GLU A 125 34.90 -0.57 -1.03
CA GLU A 125 35.00 -1.61 -0.02
C GLU A 125 34.54 -2.98 -0.55
N LEU A 126 33.47 -3.05 -1.33
CA LEU A 126 33.01 -4.30 -1.95
C LEU A 126 33.98 -4.81 -3.02
N ALA A 127 34.68 -3.92 -3.73
CA ALA A 127 35.72 -4.28 -4.70
C ALA A 127 36.93 -4.95 -4.02
N THR A 128 37.32 -4.42 -2.86
CA THR A 128 38.60 -4.76 -2.21
C THR A 128 38.44 -5.73 -1.04
N ASP A 129 37.23 -5.81 -0.46
CA ASP A 129 36.95 -6.35 0.88
C ASP A 129 38.04 -6.01 1.89
N ALA A 130 38.49 -4.74 1.90
CA ALA A 130 39.69 -4.34 2.66
C ALA A 130 39.59 -4.65 4.17
N ARG A 131 38.36 -4.79 4.70
CA ARG A 131 38.08 -5.12 6.10
C ARG A 131 37.70 -6.59 6.33
N GLY A 132 37.64 -7.41 5.27
CA GLY A 132 37.26 -8.83 5.31
C GLY A 132 35.84 -9.08 5.82
N ARG A 133 34.97 -8.06 5.80
CA ARG A 133 33.67 -8.08 6.50
C ARG A 133 32.62 -8.88 5.74
N PHE A 134 32.69 -8.87 4.41
CA PHE A 134 31.62 -9.40 3.57
C PHE A 134 31.93 -10.82 3.10
N ALA A 135 33.18 -11.12 2.70
CA ALA A 135 33.54 -12.46 2.26
C ALA A 135 33.49 -13.51 3.39
N ALA A 136 33.77 -13.11 4.64
CA ALA A 136 33.70 -14.00 5.80
C ALA A 136 32.26 -14.43 6.15
N ALA A 137 31.26 -13.63 5.76
CA ALA A 137 29.85 -13.89 6.01
C ALA A 137 29.13 -14.57 4.82
N ALA A 138 29.85 -14.84 3.72
CA ALA A 138 29.29 -15.41 2.51
C ALA A 138 29.16 -16.94 2.62
N PRO A 139 28.00 -17.55 2.31
CA PRO A 139 27.96 -18.97 2.00
C PRO A 139 28.83 -19.28 0.77
N ALA A 140 29.37 -20.50 0.66
CA ALA A 140 30.22 -20.88 -0.46
C ALA A 140 29.49 -20.67 -1.80
N ALA A 141 29.88 -19.65 -2.57
CA ALA A 141 29.18 -19.23 -3.78
C ALA A 141 29.52 -20.14 -4.99
N ALA A 142 28.52 -20.36 -5.85
CA ALA A 142 28.71 -20.98 -7.16
C ALA A 142 29.56 -20.08 -8.09
N PRO A 143 30.27 -20.65 -9.08
CA PRO A 143 31.06 -19.88 -10.04
C PRO A 143 30.18 -19.01 -10.95
N ALA A 144 30.64 -17.80 -11.28
CA ALA A 144 29.95 -16.83 -12.13
C ALA A 144 29.85 -17.33 -13.59
N ALA A 145 28.74 -17.00 -14.28
CA ALA A 145 28.44 -17.48 -15.63
C ALA A 145 29.19 -16.75 -16.76
N ASP A 146 29.66 -15.51 -16.55
CA ASP A 146 30.00 -14.59 -17.66
C ASP A 146 31.48 -14.12 -17.73
N GLY A 147 32.41 -14.80 -17.06
CA GLY A 147 33.86 -14.57 -17.24
C GLY A 147 34.42 -13.23 -16.73
N ALA A 148 33.59 -12.29 -16.26
CA ALA A 148 34.02 -11.18 -15.42
C ALA A 148 34.18 -11.67 -13.97
N VAL A 149 35.33 -11.40 -13.34
CA VAL A 149 35.58 -11.81 -11.95
C VAL A 149 34.88 -10.83 -11.02
N GLU A 150 33.64 -11.14 -10.63
CA GLU A 150 32.93 -10.37 -9.61
C GLU A 150 33.61 -10.51 -8.23
N PRO A 151 33.80 -9.42 -7.47
CA PRO A 151 34.36 -9.48 -6.13
C PRO A 151 33.56 -10.44 -5.23
N PRO A 152 34.21 -11.28 -4.41
CA PRO A 152 33.50 -12.16 -3.48
C PRO A 152 32.57 -11.41 -2.52
N ALA A 153 32.98 -10.23 -2.06
CA ALA A 153 32.16 -9.37 -1.21
C ALA A 153 30.91 -8.83 -1.93
N TRP A 154 31.04 -8.46 -3.20
CA TRP A 154 29.88 -8.09 -4.02
C TRP A 154 28.86 -9.25 -4.10
N ARG A 155 29.32 -10.46 -4.46
CA ARG A 155 28.45 -11.65 -4.52
C ARG A 155 27.81 -11.97 -3.17
N ALA A 156 28.58 -11.92 -2.08
CA ALA A 156 28.08 -12.16 -0.72
C ALA A 156 26.91 -11.24 -0.33
N VAL A 157 26.97 -9.99 -0.79
CA VAL A 157 25.99 -8.95 -0.52
C VAL A 157 24.82 -8.99 -1.51
N TRP A 158 25.09 -9.33 -2.78
CA TRP A 158 24.11 -9.32 -3.86
C TRP A 158 23.24 -10.59 -3.90
N ASP A 159 23.87 -11.77 -3.86
CA ASP A 159 23.21 -13.08 -3.98
C ASP A 159 22.38 -13.44 -2.74
N ASN A 160 22.65 -12.76 -1.64
CA ASN A 160 21.90 -12.88 -0.40
C ASN A 160 20.41 -12.51 -0.58
N GLY A 161 20.08 -11.60 -1.51
CA GLY A 161 18.70 -11.23 -1.87
C GLY A 161 17.85 -10.62 -0.73
N ARG A 162 18.40 -10.46 0.48
CA ARG A 162 17.68 -9.93 1.64
C ARG A 162 17.67 -8.41 1.58
N ARG A 163 16.52 -7.84 1.90
CA ARG A 163 16.26 -6.40 1.83
C ARG A 163 15.52 -5.95 3.07
N ALA A 164 15.98 -4.86 3.67
CA ALA A 164 15.18 -4.06 4.58
C ALA A 164 15.02 -2.67 3.97
N VAL A 165 13.91 -2.49 3.24
CA VAL A 165 13.43 -1.15 2.94
C VAL A 165 12.63 -0.71 4.15
N TYR A 166 13.28 0.00 5.08
CA TYR A 166 12.54 0.64 6.15
C TYR A 166 11.75 1.81 5.55
N PRO A 167 10.41 1.78 5.61
CA PRO A 167 9.66 2.99 5.36
C PRO A 167 10.02 3.96 6.48
N GLY A 168 10.96 4.88 6.22
CA GLY A 168 11.23 5.99 7.13
C GLY A 168 9.90 6.63 7.48
N ASP A 169 9.67 6.82 8.79
CA ASP A 169 8.46 7.33 9.45
C ASP A 169 7.53 8.03 8.47
N ARG A 170 6.58 7.29 7.89
CA ARG A 170 5.58 7.83 6.98
C ARG A 170 4.53 8.52 7.84
N PRO A 171 4.51 9.85 8.00
CA PRO A 171 3.38 10.51 8.62
C PRO A 171 2.35 10.60 7.51
N VAL A 172 1.58 9.53 7.31
CA VAL A 172 0.50 9.53 6.33
C VAL A 172 -0.68 10.22 6.99
N ARG A 173 -1.32 11.14 6.27
CA ARG A 173 -2.72 11.48 6.51
C ARG A 173 -3.53 10.21 6.22
N ARG A 174 -3.53 9.27 7.17
CA ARG A 174 -4.07 7.92 6.92
C ARG A 174 -5.59 8.03 6.95
N LEU A 175 -6.19 8.22 5.78
CA LEU A 175 -7.62 8.05 5.63
C LEU A 175 -7.96 6.61 6.00
N ARG A 176 -9.07 6.43 6.70
CA ARG A 176 -9.50 5.10 7.12
C ARG A 176 -9.76 4.24 5.89
N TYR A 177 -9.18 3.05 5.88
CA TYR A 177 -9.56 2.04 4.90
C TYR A 177 -10.99 1.56 5.18
N PRO A 178 -11.76 1.06 4.20
CA PRO A 178 -13.07 0.45 4.49
C PRO A 178 -13.03 -0.62 5.59
N ALA A 179 -11.94 -1.38 5.66
CA ALA A 179 -11.69 -2.38 6.71
C ALA A 179 -11.50 -1.79 8.12
N GLU A 180 -11.25 -0.48 8.24
CA GLU A 180 -11.08 0.23 9.50
C GLU A 180 -12.36 0.96 9.95
N LEU A 181 -13.43 0.91 9.15
CA LEU A 181 -14.73 1.47 9.49
C LEU A 181 -15.53 0.49 10.35
N THR A 182 -16.19 1.02 11.39
CA THR A 182 -17.15 0.26 12.22
C THR A 182 -18.55 0.35 11.64
N TRP A 183 -19.49 -0.50 12.09
CA TRP A 183 -20.88 -0.35 11.65
C TRP A 183 -21.44 1.03 11.98
N ALA A 184 -21.08 1.60 13.14
CA ALA A 184 -21.51 2.96 13.51
C ALA A 184 -21.00 4.04 12.56
N ASP A 185 -19.86 3.82 11.88
CA ASP A 185 -19.33 4.76 10.89
C ASP A 185 -20.10 4.68 9.56
N VAL A 186 -20.71 3.54 9.23
CA VAL A 186 -21.30 3.25 7.89
C VAL A 186 -22.80 2.96 7.88
N ASP A 187 -23.44 2.86 9.05
CA ASP A 187 -24.88 2.61 9.18
C ASP A 187 -25.68 3.77 8.54
N PRO A 188 -26.39 3.53 7.42
CA PRO A 188 -27.14 4.55 6.70
C PRO A 188 -28.17 5.29 7.56
N GLY A 189 -28.71 4.64 8.60
CA GLY A 189 -29.65 5.29 9.52
C GLY A 189 -29.05 6.46 10.30
N ASN A 190 -27.72 6.54 10.37
CA ASN A 190 -26.98 7.61 11.05
C ASN A 190 -26.35 8.63 10.08
N LEU A 191 -26.52 8.44 8.76
CA LEU A 191 -25.88 9.27 7.75
C LEU A 191 -26.84 10.35 7.24
N ASP A 192 -26.38 11.60 7.26
CA ASP A 192 -27.05 12.71 6.57
C ASP A 192 -26.53 12.80 5.12
N PHE A 193 -27.08 11.94 4.25
CA PHE A 193 -26.65 11.82 2.86
C PHE A 193 -27.80 12.12 1.88
N ASP A 194 -27.57 13.10 1.01
CA ASP A 194 -28.43 13.40 -0.13
C ASP A 194 -27.67 13.12 -1.45
N PRO A 195 -28.01 12.04 -2.18
CA PRO A 195 -27.40 11.71 -3.47
C PRO A 195 -27.45 12.85 -4.50
N ALA A 196 -28.45 13.74 -4.43
CA ALA A 196 -28.58 14.86 -5.36
C ALA A 196 -27.46 15.90 -5.23
N THR A 197 -26.79 15.94 -4.07
CA THR A 197 -25.67 16.87 -3.82
C THR A 197 -24.33 16.37 -4.36
N VAL A 198 -24.22 15.06 -4.63
CA VAL A 198 -22.96 14.40 -5.01
C VAL A 198 -22.33 14.99 -6.27
N PRO A 199 -23.04 15.18 -7.40
CA PRO A 199 -22.41 15.66 -8.63
C PRO A 199 -21.76 17.03 -8.48
N ALA A 200 -22.40 17.95 -7.75
CA ALA A 200 -21.87 19.29 -7.53
C ALA A 200 -20.60 19.26 -6.66
N VAL A 201 -20.64 18.54 -5.54
CA VAL A 201 -19.48 18.39 -4.64
C VAL A 201 -18.30 17.74 -5.36
N VAL A 202 -18.54 16.67 -6.11
CA VAL A 202 -17.47 15.96 -6.83
C VAL A 202 -16.89 16.84 -7.94
N ALA A 203 -17.73 17.56 -8.69
CA ALA A 203 -17.25 18.49 -9.71
C ALA A 203 -16.35 19.59 -9.11
N ASP A 204 -16.74 20.16 -7.97
CA ASP A 204 -15.93 21.17 -7.26
C ASP A 204 -14.59 20.59 -6.79
N LEU A 205 -14.57 19.37 -6.25
CA LEU A 205 -13.34 18.71 -5.81
C LEU A 205 -12.40 18.39 -6.98
N VAL A 206 -12.93 17.91 -8.10
CA VAL A 206 -12.15 17.63 -9.31
C VAL A 206 -11.64 18.94 -9.95
N ALA A 207 -12.42 20.01 -9.91
CA ALA A 207 -12.00 21.33 -10.40
C ALA A 207 -10.93 21.98 -9.52
N ALA A 208 -11.05 21.84 -8.18
CA ALA A 208 -10.08 22.35 -7.23
C ALA A 208 -8.72 21.65 -7.32
N SER A 209 -8.71 20.39 -7.78
CA SER A 209 -7.50 19.61 -7.99
C SER A 209 -7.62 18.83 -9.29
N ALA A 210 -7.11 19.41 -10.38
CA ALA A 210 -7.15 18.77 -11.70
C ALA A 210 -6.53 17.35 -11.65
N PRO A 211 -7.14 16.37 -12.34
CA PRO A 211 -6.62 15.01 -12.36
C PRO A 211 -5.20 14.97 -12.94
N PRO A 212 -4.28 14.18 -12.35
CA PRO A 212 -2.99 13.91 -12.96
C PRO A 212 -3.15 13.33 -14.36
N ALA A 213 -2.18 13.58 -15.24
CA ALA A 213 -2.17 12.97 -16.56
C ALA A 213 -2.23 11.44 -16.48
N PRO A 214 -2.81 10.72 -17.46
CA PRO A 214 -2.93 9.25 -17.41
C PRO A 214 -1.61 8.50 -17.21
N ARG A 215 -0.48 9.09 -17.65
CA ARG A 215 0.88 8.54 -17.48
C ARG A 215 1.66 9.16 -16.32
N ALA A 216 0.99 9.96 -15.49
CA ALA A 216 1.61 10.52 -14.31
C ALA A 216 2.13 9.41 -13.40
N ASP A 217 3.15 9.74 -12.62
CA ASP A 217 3.66 8.82 -11.61
C ASP A 217 2.53 8.38 -10.64
N TRP A 218 2.48 7.08 -10.32
CA TRP A 218 1.44 6.50 -9.47
C TRP A 218 1.32 7.20 -8.10
N ARG A 219 2.41 7.79 -7.59
CA ARG A 219 2.39 8.55 -6.33
C ARG A 219 1.59 9.84 -6.45
N LEU A 220 1.59 10.48 -7.62
CA LEU A 220 0.75 11.65 -7.88
C LEU A 220 -0.71 11.25 -8.05
N GLN A 221 -0.96 10.11 -8.70
CA GLN A 221 -2.30 9.53 -8.85
C GLN A 221 -2.91 9.19 -7.47
N ASP A 222 -2.15 8.50 -6.62
CA ASP A 222 -2.56 8.12 -5.27
C ASP A 222 -2.77 9.34 -4.37
N LEU A 223 -1.88 10.34 -4.41
CA LEU A 223 -2.06 11.59 -3.67
C LEU A 223 -3.33 12.34 -4.09
N TRP A 224 -3.63 12.37 -5.39
CA TRP A 224 -4.84 13.00 -5.90
C TRP A 224 -6.10 12.26 -5.41
N LEU A 225 -6.11 10.92 -5.48
CA LEU A 225 -7.22 10.11 -4.97
C LEU A 225 -7.41 10.28 -3.46
N GLU A 226 -6.33 10.39 -2.69
CA GLU A 226 -6.41 10.64 -1.24
C GLU A 226 -6.95 12.04 -0.92
N ASN A 227 -6.58 13.06 -1.70
CA ASN A 227 -7.14 14.40 -1.54
C ASN A 227 -8.64 14.45 -1.86
N LEU A 228 -9.08 13.77 -2.94
CA LEU A 228 -10.50 13.62 -3.26
C LEU A 228 -11.25 12.89 -2.15
N THR A 229 -10.72 11.76 -1.70
CA THR A 229 -11.33 10.96 -0.62
C THR A 229 -11.41 11.78 0.66
N SER A 230 -10.39 12.59 0.97
CA SER A 230 -10.44 13.52 2.11
C SER A 230 -11.58 14.53 1.96
N GLY A 231 -11.74 15.15 0.80
CA GLY A 231 -12.82 16.10 0.54
C GLY A 231 -14.22 15.48 0.66
N LEU A 232 -14.38 14.23 0.21
CA LEU A 232 -15.62 13.47 0.37
C LEU A 232 -15.89 13.13 1.84
N VAL A 233 -14.87 12.72 2.59
CA VAL A 233 -14.98 12.43 4.03
C VAL A 233 -15.30 13.70 4.82
N ASP A 234 -14.67 14.84 4.49
CA ASP A 234 -14.96 16.13 5.12
C ASP A 234 -16.42 16.55 4.88
N ARG A 235 -16.99 16.21 3.73
CA ARG A 235 -18.37 16.58 3.36
C ARG A 235 -19.45 15.62 3.87
N TYR A 236 -19.22 14.31 3.76
CA TYR A 236 -20.24 13.28 3.99
C TYR A 236 -19.94 12.40 5.21
N GLY A 237 -18.77 12.52 5.81
CA GLY A 237 -18.33 11.74 6.96
C GLY A 237 -17.49 10.51 6.58
N PRO A 238 -17.01 9.75 7.59
CA PRO A 238 -16.03 8.68 7.41
C PRO A 238 -16.41 7.58 6.42
N TRP A 239 -17.71 7.22 6.33
CA TRP A 239 -18.19 6.18 5.41
C TRP A 239 -17.79 6.44 3.96
N ALA A 240 -17.68 7.71 3.55
CA ALA A 240 -17.38 8.08 2.18
C ALA A 240 -16.02 7.55 1.71
N ALA A 241 -15.11 7.16 2.61
CA ALA A 241 -13.82 6.56 2.27
C ALA A 241 -13.94 5.26 1.43
N GLY A 242 -15.09 4.59 1.46
CA GLY A 242 -15.36 3.37 0.69
C GLY A 242 -15.71 3.57 -0.79
N TRP A 243 -15.85 4.80 -1.27
CA TRP A 243 -16.31 5.08 -2.64
C TRP A 243 -15.47 4.42 -3.75
N ARG A 244 -14.19 4.14 -3.51
CA ARG A 244 -13.26 3.49 -4.46
C ARG A 244 -12.98 2.03 -4.13
N TRP A 245 -13.80 1.40 -3.28
CA TRP A 245 -13.66 -0.02 -2.95
C TRP A 245 -14.18 -0.90 -4.08
N SER A 246 -13.38 -0.97 -5.14
CA SER A 246 -13.72 -1.55 -6.43
C SER A 246 -13.88 -3.06 -6.41
N VAL A 247 -14.74 -3.58 -7.28
CA VAL A 247 -14.81 -5.01 -7.60
C VAL A 247 -13.53 -5.47 -8.32
N GLY A 248 -12.96 -6.60 -7.89
CA GLY A 248 -11.75 -7.19 -8.45
C GLY A 248 -10.51 -6.33 -8.24
N GLU A 249 -9.46 -6.53 -9.05
CA GLU A 249 -8.10 -5.97 -8.89
C GLU A 249 -7.98 -4.43 -9.11
N GLY A 250 -9.03 -3.67 -8.84
CA GLY A 250 -9.01 -2.22 -8.84
C GLY A 250 -8.29 -1.61 -7.62
N ASP A 251 -8.41 -0.29 -7.43
CA ASP A 251 -7.55 0.48 -6.52
C ASP A 251 -7.48 -0.07 -5.07
N LEU A 252 -8.61 -0.48 -4.50
CA LEU A 252 -8.68 -1.03 -3.14
C LEU A 252 -8.97 -2.53 -3.07
N ASP A 253 -9.17 -3.16 -4.23
CA ASP A 253 -9.42 -4.60 -4.42
C ASP A 253 -10.62 -5.21 -3.65
N GLY A 254 -11.34 -6.12 -4.32
CA GLY A 254 -12.33 -7.01 -3.70
C GLY A 254 -13.54 -6.38 -3.03
N GLY A 255 -13.84 -5.12 -3.34
CA GLY A 255 -14.97 -4.39 -2.81
C GLY A 255 -16.24 -4.49 -3.66
N PRO A 256 -17.33 -3.85 -3.22
CA PRO A 256 -18.62 -3.93 -3.89
C PRO A 256 -18.78 -2.89 -5.02
N VAL A 257 -17.94 -1.87 -5.14
CA VAL A 257 -18.16 -0.77 -6.09
C VAL A 257 -17.77 -1.18 -7.51
N GLY A 258 -18.73 -1.22 -8.44
CA GLY A 258 -18.51 -1.57 -9.85
C GLY A 258 -18.27 -0.37 -10.76
N SER A 259 -18.74 0.83 -10.39
CA SER A 259 -18.58 2.06 -11.17
C SER A 259 -17.14 2.59 -11.14
N TRP A 260 -16.32 2.13 -10.18
CA TRP A 260 -14.90 2.44 -10.10
C TRP A 260 -14.06 1.17 -10.32
N CYS A 261 -13.00 1.28 -11.11
CA CYS A 261 -12.04 0.19 -11.31
C CYS A 261 -10.67 0.62 -10.77
N CYS A 262 -9.90 1.35 -11.57
CA CYS A 262 -8.60 1.87 -11.19
C CYS A 262 -8.39 3.24 -11.83
N PHE A 263 -7.40 3.99 -11.33
CA PHE A 263 -7.09 5.33 -11.86
C PHE A 263 -7.02 5.36 -13.39
N GLY A 264 -6.28 4.42 -14.01
CA GLY A 264 -6.05 4.41 -15.46
C GLY A 264 -7.29 4.15 -16.33
N HIS A 265 -8.32 3.49 -15.79
CA HIS A 265 -9.57 3.23 -16.51
C HIS A 265 -10.69 4.20 -16.14
N SER A 266 -10.65 4.76 -14.94
CA SER A 266 -11.74 5.60 -14.41
C SER A 266 -11.48 7.11 -14.55
N VAL A 267 -10.22 7.54 -14.71
CA VAL A 267 -9.85 8.95 -14.85
C VAL A 267 -9.57 9.28 -16.32
N THR A 268 -10.43 10.14 -16.90
CA THR A 268 -10.37 10.53 -18.32
C THR A 268 -10.47 12.05 -18.49
N THR A 269 -11.64 12.59 -18.86
CA THR A 269 -11.89 14.04 -18.81
C THR A 269 -12.39 14.43 -17.41
N PRO A 270 -12.24 15.69 -16.97
CA PRO A 270 -12.75 16.13 -15.68
C PRO A 270 -14.23 15.79 -15.45
N GLU A 271 -15.07 15.99 -16.47
CA GLU A 271 -16.52 15.75 -16.40
C GLU A 271 -16.85 14.26 -16.29
N ALA A 272 -16.24 13.43 -17.14
CA ALA A 272 -16.43 11.98 -17.09
C ALA A 272 -15.88 11.39 -15.77
N THR A 273 -14.75 11.90 -15.30
CA THR A 273 -14.15 11.52 -14.01
C THR A 273 -15.08 11.88 -12.86
N ALA A 274 -15.64 13.08 -12.85
CA ALA A 274 -16.60 13.51 -11.83
C ALA A 274 -17.87 12.66 -11.85
N ALA A 275 -18.39 12.30 -13.03
CA ALA A 275 -19.53 11.41 -13.16
C ALA A 275 -19.23 10.00 -12.59
N THR A 276 -18.06 9.43 -12.92
CA THR A 276 -17.63 8.11 -12.42
C THR A 276 -17.49 8.10 -10.89
N ILE A 277 -16.84 9.12 -10.31
CA ILE A 277 -16.70 9.24 -8.85
C ILE A 277 -18.07 9.41 -8.19
N SER A 278 -18.96 10.21 -8.78
CA SER A 278 -20.31 10.42 -8.26
C SER A 278 -21.11 9.11 -8.24
N ALA A 279 -21.08 8.34 -9.34
CA ALA A 279 -21.73 7.04 -9.43
C ALA A 279 -21.14 6.06 -8.40
N ALA A 280 -19.82 6.04 -8.25
CA ALA A 280 -19.12 5.16 -7.31
C ALA A 280 -19.48 5.46 -5.83
N LEU A 281 -19.60 6.73 -5.44
CA LEU A 281 -20.00 7.12 -4.09
C LEU A 281 -21.47 6.75 -3.79
N VAL A 282 -22.38 6.99 -4.76
CA VAL A 282 -23.79 6.62 -4.60
C VAL A 282 -23.95 5.09 -4.55
N GLU A 283 -23.25 4.37 -5.43
CA GLU A 283 -23.25 2.90 -5.44
C GLU A 283 -22.72 2.31 -4.13
N TRP A 284 -21.70 2.95 -3.54
CA TRP A 284 -21.20 2.60 -2.22
C TRP A 284 -22.27 2.79 -1.13
N TYR A 285 -22.98 3.91 -1.13
CA TYR A 285 -24.08 4.15 -0.21
C TYR A 285 -25.23 3.14 -0.37
N ASP A 286 -25.63 2.85 -1.62
CA ASP A 286 -26.70 1.89 -1.92
C ASP A 286 -26.37 0.49 -1.40
N TRP A 287 -25.09 0.09 -1.46
CA TRP A 287 -24.63 -1.15 -0.84
C TRP A 287 -24.76 -1.14 0.69
N LEU A 288 -24.40 -0.05 1.35
CA LEU A 288 -24.59 0.08 2.80
C LEU A 288 -26.07 0.02 3.19
N ALA A 289 -26.95 0.63 2.38
CA ALA A 289 -28.40 0.56 2.56
C ALA A 289 -28.96 -0.87 2.39
N ASP A 290 -28.52 -1.61 1.38
CA ASP A 290 -28.91 -3.02 1.19
C ASP A 290 -28.40 -3.91 2.35
N LEU A 291 -27.20 -3.64 2.89
CA LEU A 291 -26.71 -4.31 4.09
C LEU A 291 -27.55 -4.00 5.33
N ALA A 292 -27.92 -2.74 5.56
CA ALA A 292 -28.78 -2.35 6.67
C ALA A 292 -30.14 -3.06 6.61
N GLU A 293 -30.79 -3.09 5.44
CA GLU A 293 -32.05 -3.81 5.25
C GLU A 293 -31.88 -5.32 5.50
N ARG A 294 -30.76 -5.93 5.08
CA ARG A 294 -30.42 -7.32 5.42
C ARG A 294 -30.29 -7.50 6.93
N PHE A 295 -29.63 -6.59 7.63
CA PHE A 295 -29.41 -6.70 9.06
C PHE A 295 -30.75 -6.62 9.81
N ASP A 296 -31.63 -5.69 9.44
CA ASP A 296 -32.97 -5.53 10.03
C ASP A 296 -33.87 -6.77 9.83
N ARG A 297 -33.69 -7.51 8.73
CA ARG A 297 -34.44 -8.75 8.49
C ARG A 297 -34.05 -9.89 9.44
N PHE A 298 -32.84 -9.88 9.97
CA PHE A 298 -32.36 -10.92 10.88
C PHE A 298 -32.34 -10.47 12.34
N LEU A 299 -32.00 -9.22 12.61
CA LEU A 299 -31.84 -8.71 13.95
C LEU A 299 -33.18 -8.25 14.57
N PRO A 300 -33.36 -8.41 15.89
CA PRO A 300 -32.41 -9.00 16.85
C PRO A 300 -32.38 -10.54 16.79
N LEU A 301 -31.18 -11.15 16.77
CA LEU A 301 -31.01 -12.60 16.87
C LEU A 301 -30.68 -13.02 18.31
N PRO A 302 -31.51 -13.84 18.96
CA PRO A 302 -31.16 -14.46 20.22
C PRO A 302 -29.89 -15.30 20.07
N VAL A 303 -29.05 -15.27 21.09
CA VAL A 303 -27.77 -15.98 21.13
C VAL A 303 -27.91 -17.49 20.99
N GLY A 304 -29.04 -18.04 21.46
CA GLY A 304 -29.35 -19.46 21.39
C GLY A 304 -29.98 -19.89 20.06
N ASP A 305 -30.32 -18.96 19.17
CA ASP A 305 -30.92 -19.27 17.87
C ASP A 305 -29.82 -19.60 16.84
N LEU A 306 -29.22 -20.78 16.99
CA LEU A 306 -28.16 -21.25 16.09
C LEU A 306 -28.63 -21.23 14.64
N ASP A 307 -29.83 -21.72 14.35
CA ASP A 307 -30.37 -21.78 12.99
C ASP A 307 -30.57 -20.36 12.42
N GLY A 308 -31.00 -19.40 13.24
CA GLY A 308 -31.10 -17.98 12.86
C GLY A 308 -29.74 -17.38 12.49
N TRP A 309 -28.72 -17.62 13.31
CA TRP A 309 -27.35 -17.19 13.03
C TRP A 309 -26.79 -17.84 11.76
N GLU A 310 -27.01 -19.14 11.57
CA GLU A 310 -26.59 -19.85 10.36
C GLU A 310 -27.23 -19.26 9.10
N ARG A 311 -28.55 -19.03 9.14
CA ARG A 311 -29.27 -18.41 8.00
C ARG A 311 -28.76 -17.00 7.71
N ALA A 312 -28.55 -16.17 8.73
CA ALA A 312 -28.08 -14.81 8.56
C ALA A 312 -26.68 -14.77 7.94
N VAL A 313 -25.74 -15.56 8.47
CA VAL A 313 -24.37 -15.61 7.96
C VAL A 313 -24.34 -16.14 6.53
N ALA A 314 -25.01 -17.26 6.23
CA ALA A 314 -25.07 -17.79 4.87
C ALA A 314 -25.65 -16.77 3.88
N HIS A 315 -26.71 -16.06 4.28
CA HIS A 315 -27.32 -15.03 3.45
C HIS A 315 -26.37 -13.86 3.17
N LEU A 316 -25.63 -13.39 4.17
CA LEU A 316 -24.67 -12.30 4.02
C LEU A 316 -23.47 -12.71 3.17
N VAL A 317 -22.93 -13.91 3.36
CA VAL A 317 -21.83 -14.43 2.52
C VAL A 317 -22.24 -14.47 1.04
N THR A 318 -23.43 -15.01 0.74
CA THR A 318 -23.94 -15.05 -0.63
C THR A 318 -24.19 -13.65 -1.18
N ALA A 319 -24.80 -12.75 -0.39
CA ALA A 319 -25.06 -11.37 -0.83
C ALA A 319 -23.77 -10.61 -1.17
N VAL A 320 -22.72 -10.75 -0.35
CA VAL A 320 -21.41 -10.16 -0.64
C VAL A 320 -20.83 -10.78 -1.90
N GLY A 321 -20.80 -12.11 -1.98
CA GLY A 321 -20.25 -12.83 -3.12
C GLY A 321 -20.90 -12.44 -4.45
N ASP A 322 -22.22 -12.34 -4.48
CA ASP A 322 -22.98 -11.89 -5.65
C ASP A 322 -22.66 -10.43 -6.00
N ARG A 323 -22.55 -9.56 -4.98
CA ARG A 323 -22.25 -8.13 -5.16
C ARG A 323 -20.85 -7.89 -5.72
N THR A 324 -19.87 -8.64 -5.24
CA THR A 324 -18.47 -8.56 -5.65
C THR A 324 -18.15 -9.50 -6.83
N ARG A 325 -19.13 -10.29 -7.30
CA ARG A 325 -18.96 -11.31 -8.35
C ARG A 325 -17.89 -12.35 -8.05
N TYR A 326 -17.62 -12.61 -6.76
CA TYR A 326 -16.58 -13.54 -6.30
C TYR A 326 -15.18 -13.23 -6.87
N GLU A 327 -14.91 -11.98 -7.23
CA GLU A 327 -13.66 -11.51 -7.85
C GLU A 327 -12.46 -11.54 -6.89
N SER A 328 -11.32 -10.96 -7.30
CA SER A 328 -10.15 -10.83 -6.42
C SER A 328 -10.52 -10.35 -5.02
N ALA A 329 -9.98 -11.01 -3.99
CA ALA A 329 -10.06 -10.63 -2.58
C ALA A 329 -11.48 -10.40 -2.00
N TRP A 330 -12.54 -10.88 -2.64
CA TRP A 330 -13.94 -10.66 -2.21
C TRP A 330 -14.23 -11.10 -0.77
N TYR A 331 -13.52 -12.12 -0.29
CA TYR A 331 -13.66 -12.63 1.07
C TYR A 331 -13.23 -11.60 2.13
N GLY A 332 -12.38 -10.63 1.80
CA GLY A 332 -12.10 -9.48 2.67
C GLY A 332 -13.33 -8.60 2.88
N CYS A 333 -14.11 -8.35 1.82
CA CYS A 333 -15.41 -7.67 1.94
C CYS A 333 -16.39 -8.48 2.77
N CYS A 334 -16.37 -9.80 2.64
CA CYS A 334 -17.22 -10.71 3.41
C CYS A 334 -16.91 -10.64 4.91
N GLU A 335 -15.63 -10.67 5.28
CA GLU A 335 -15.19 -10.51 6.67
C GLU A 335 -15.63 -9.16 7.27
N ILE A 336 -15.50 -8.07 6.51
CA ILE A 336 -15.92 -6.73 6.95
C ILE A 336 -17.43 -6.66 7.16
N ALA A 337 -18.23 -7.12 6.19
CA ALA A 337 -19.69 -7.10 6.28
C ALA A 337 -20.21 -7.96 7.45
N LEU A 338 -19.59 -9.12 7.69
CA LEU A 338 -19.92 -9.95 8.85
C LEU A 338 -19.47 -9.31 10.17
N GLY A 339 -18.33 -8.62 10.18
CA GLY A 339 -17.91 -7.80 11.32
C GLY A 339 -18.96 -6.74 11.67
N TRP A 340 -19.45 -6.01 10.67
CA TRP A 340 -20.52 -5.03 10.85
C TRP A 340 -21.83 -5.65 11.33
N PHE A 341 -22.22 -6.82 10.82
CA PHE A 341 -23.40 -7.53 11.31
C PHE A 341 -23.25 -7.90 12.80
N LEU A 342 -22.06 -8.33 13.21
CA LEU A 342 -21.75 -8.63 14.61
C LEU A 342 -21.79 -7.37 15.49
N ASP A 343 -21.28 -6.24 15.01
CA ASP A 343 -21.39 -4.95 15.69
C ASP A 343 -22.86 -4.54 15.87
N ALA A 344 -23.66 -4.61 14.81
CA ALA A 344 -25.09 -4.31 14.84
C ALA A 344 -25.86 -5.21 15.82
N ALA A 345 -25.44 -6.48 15.95
CA ALA A 345 -25.97 -7.41 16.93
C ALA A 345 -25.47 -7.16 18.38
N GLY A 346 -24.64 -6.14 18.61
CA GLY A 346 -24.08 -5.80 19.93
C GLY A 346 -22.92 -6.69 20.38
N VAL A 347 -22.26 -7.39 19.46
CA VAL A 347 -21.09 -8.24 19.75
C VAL A 347 -19.85 -7.37 19.72
N GLY A 348 -19.16 -7.19 20.85
CA GLY A 348 -18.02 -6.26 20.92
C GLY A 348 -16.86 -6.59 19.96
N ALA A 349 -16.34 -5.54 19.30
CA ALA A 349 -15.31 -5.56 18.24
C ALA A 349 -14.03 -6.38 18.54
N ALA A 350 -13.56 -6.41 19.79
CA ALA A 350 -12.40 -7.22 20.20
C ALA A 350 -12.56 -8.74 19.94
N ARG A 351 -13.76 -9.17 19.56
CA ARG A 351 -14.13 -10.57 19.36
C ARG A 351 -14.30 -10.93 17.89
N HIS A 352 -14.35 -9.95 16.99
CA HIS A 352 -14.67 -10.17 15.57
C HIS A 352 -13.55 -10.87 14.84
N GLY A 353 -12.32 -10.34 14.93
CA GLY A 353 -11.16 -10.88 14.22
C GLY A 353 -10.95 -12.37 14.51
N GLU A 354 -10.92 -12.77 15.79
CA GLU A 354 -10.76 -14.19 16.16
C GLU A 354 -11.92 -15.09 15.69
N LEU A 355 -13.15 -14.55 15.65
CA LEU A 355 -14.34 -15.31 15.22
C LEU A 355 -14.32 -15.55 13.71
N LEU A 356 -13.99 -14.50 12.94
CA LEU A 356 -14.04 -14.50 11.48
C LEU A 356 -12.81 -15.16 10.87
N GLU A 357 -11.60 -14.87 11.36
CA GLU A 357 -10.36 -15.49 10.88
C GLU A 357 -10.42 -17.02 11.00
N HIS A 358 -10.98 -17.56 12.07
CA HIS A 358 -11.14 -19.01 12.23
C HIS A 358 -12.28 -19.63 11.42
N ALA A 359 -13.30 -18.86 11.06
CA ALA A 359 -14.46 -19.35 10.33
C ALA A 359 -14.25 -19.27 8.82
N ILE A 360 -13.59 -18.22 8.35
CA ILE A 360 -13.41 -17.87 6.93
C ILE A 360 -11.97 -18.08 6.46
N GLY A 361 -10.98 -17.84 7.33
CA GLY A 361 -9.57 -17.82 6.99
C GLY A 361 -9.12 -19.05 6.20
N GLY A 362 -8.78 -18.83 4.93
CA GLY A 362 -8.29 -19.84 3.99
C GLY A 362 -9.35 -20.76 3.39
N ARG A 363 -10.66 -20.51 3.59
CA ARG A 363 -11.75 -21.32 3.01
C ARG A 363 -12.37 -20.73 1.75
N PHE A 364 -12.19 -19.43 1.54
CA PHE A 364 -12.59 -18.74 0.30
C PHE A 364 -11.35 -18.38 -0.51
N GLU A 365 -11.51 -18.39 -1.82
CA GLU A 365 -10.46 -18.10 -2.78
C GLU A 365 -10.93 -16.96 -3.70
N SER A 366 -9.97 -16.17 -4.17
CA SER A 366 -10.21 -15.15 -5.20
C SER A 366 -10.69 -15.81 -6.49
N TRP A 367 -11.59 -15.17 -7.24
CA TRP A 367 -12.10 -15.63 -8.54
C TRP A 367 -12.92 -16.93 -8.50
N VAL A 368 -13.37 -17.36 -7.31
CA VAL A 368 -14.06 -18.64 -7.11
C VAL A 368 -15.32 -18.43 -6.29
N GLU A 369 -16.47 -18.76 -6.88
CA GLU A 369 -17.71 -18.93 -6.13
C GLU A 369 -17.59 -20.19 -5.24
N PRO A 370 -17.70 -20.06 -3.91
CA PRO A 370 -17.58 -21.21 -3.03
C PRO A 370 -18.80 -22.12 -3.16
N PRO A 371 -18.61 -23.46 -3.14
CA PRO A 371 -19.74 -24.38 -3.09
C PRO A 371 -20.64 -24.08 -1.89
N ARG A 372 -21.96 -24.27 -2.06
CA ARG A 372 -22.96 -24.07 -1.00
C ARG A 372 -22.60 -24.77 0.32
N SER A 373 -22.02 -25.97 0.26
CA SER A 373 -21.58 -26.71 1.46
C SER A 373 -20.47 -26.02 2.24
N VAL A 374 -19.60 -25.25 1.57
CA VAL A 374 -18.58 -24.43 2.22
C VAL A 374 -19.24 -23.26 2.94
N VAL A 375 -20.19 -22.58 2.29
CA VAL A 375 -20.96 -21.48 2.90
C VAL A 375 -21.72 -21.95 4.14
N GLU A 376 -22.42 -23.08 4.05
CA GLU A 376 -23.15 -23.69 5.18
C GLU A 376 -22.19 -24.07 6.33
N SER A 377 -21.02 -24.61 6.00
CA SER A 377 -19.99 -24.95 6.99
C SER A 377 -19.46 -23.71 7.73
N VAL A 378 -19.16 -22.63 6.99
CA VAL A 378 -18.74 -21.33 7.55
C VAL A 378 -19.83 -20.77 8.46
N ALA A 379 -21.08 -20.75 7.99
CA ALA A 379 -22.22 -20.25 8.76
C ALA A 379 -22.41 -21.01 10.08
N GLY A 380 -22.37 -22.34 10.04
CA GLY A 380 -22.45 -23.17 11.24
C GLY A 380 -21.29 -22.96 12.19
N ASP A 381 -20.09 -22.71 11.67
CA ASP A 381 -18.90 -22.44 12.46
C ASP A 381 -18.96 -21.09 13.20
N VAL A 382 -19.51 -20.05 12.56
CA VAL A 382 -19.77 -18.76 13.20
C VAL A 382 -20.84 -18.92 14.28
N ALA A 383 -21.99 -19.51 13.97
CA ALA A 383 -23.11 -19.70 14.90
C ALA A 383 -22.70 -20.47 16.16
N ARG A 384 -22.00 -21.61 16.01
CA ARG A 384 -21.52 -22.40 17.15
C ARG A 384 -20.54 -21.63 18.03
N ARG A 385 -19.65 -20.83 17.45
CA ARG A 385 -18.68 -20.04 18.22
C ARG A 385 -19.36 -18.90 18.98
N MET A 386 -20.36 -18.27 18.38
CA MET A 386 -21.22 -17.27 19.02
C MET A 386 -21.88 -17.85 20.27
N ALA A 387 -22.58 -18.99 20.14
CA ALA A 387 -23.24 -19.65 21.26
C ALA A 387 -22.24 -20.07 22.37
N ARG A 388 -21.10 -20.67 22.01
CA ARG A 388 -20.07 -21.11 22.98
C ARG A 388 -19.47 -19.95 23.79
N ARG A 389 -19.18 -18.81 23.15
CA ARG A 389 -18.57 -17.67 23.84
C ARG A 389 -19.53 -16.96 24.78
N MET A 390 -20.82 -16.97 24.46
CA MET A 390 -21.81 -16.32 25.31
C MET A 390 -22.26 -17.18 26.49
N ALA A 391 -22.29 -18.51 26.34
CA ALA A 391 -22.46 -19.43 27.46
C ALA A 391 -21.36 -19.27 28.55
N ARG A 392 -20.15 -18.83 28.16
CA ARG A 392 -19.06 -18.51 29.10
C ARG A 392 -19.24 -17.18 29.85
N ARG A 393 -20.14 -16.29 29.42
CA ARG A 393 -20.45 -15.02 30.11
C ARG A 393 -21.56 -15.16 31.15
N THR A 394 -22.53 -16.05 30.94
CA THR A 394 -23.65 -16.27 31.87
C THR A 394 -23.31 -17.21 33.03
N GLY A 395 -22.13 -17.83 33.02
CA GLY A 395 -21.62 -18.69 34.11
C GLY A 395 -20.64 -18.00 35.08
N ARG A 396 -20.53 -16.67 35.05
CA ARG A 396 -19.86 -15.82 36.05
C ARG A 396 -20.91 -14.88 36.64
#